data_AF-A0A1H1ARS1-F1
#
_entry.id   AF-A0A1H1ARS1-F1
#
_cell.length_a   1.000
_cell.length_b   1.000
_cell.length_c   1.000
_cell.angle_alpha   90.00
_cell.angle_beta   90.00
_cell.angle_gamma   90.00
#
_symmetry.space_group_name_H-M   'P 1'
#
loop_
_entity.id
_entity.type
_entity.pdbx_description
1 polymer ?
#
loop_
_entity_poly.entity_id
_entity_poly.type
_entity_poly.pdbx_seq_one_letter_code
_entity_poly.pdbx_strand_id
1 'polypeptide(L)'
;MSRVVRHAVHAVAVLVGLPLAGLLAYDLWAVRPHVAGIEALLAQADPQDASPPRAIRDLIDAGVGSPRPHATRLVLNHVYGTEAVGATQRHAQELLWRMLLPVHLDDTQLYGLFASQSYNGIDTGLSHFAQREYGKRLDALSPRQAALTVAVTHAPSSHLRDRTRLEARADWLLARSGHGR
;
A
#
# COMPACT_ATOMS: atom_id res chain seq x y z
N MET A 1 -48.97 8.74 3.36
CA MET A 1 -47.62 9.37 3.24
C MET A 1 -47.77 10.72 2.56
N SER A 2 -47.37 11.82 3.20
CA SER A 2 -47.53 13.17 2.65
C SER A 2 -46.60 13.36 1.43
N ARG A 3 -46.99 14.24 0.49
CA ARG A 3 -46.18 14.56 -0.70
C ARG A 3 -44.74 14.98 -0.33
N VAL A 4 -44.59 15.66 0.81
CA VAL A 4 -43.31 16.09 1.38
C VAL A 4 -42.39 14.90 1.69
N VAL A 5 -42.89 13.85 2.35
CA VAL A 5 -42.09 12.66 2.65
C VAL A 5 -41.63 11.96 1.36
N ARG A 6 -42.50 11.89 0.35
CA ARG A 6 -42.15 11.29 -0.94
C ARG A 6 -41.04 12.07 -1.67
N HIS A 7 -41.11 13.40 -1.66
CA HIS A 7 -40.08 14.25 -2.26
C HIS A 7 -38.76 14.21 -1.49
N ALA A 8 -38.81 14.18 -0.16
CA ALA A 8 -37.62 14.02 0.68
C ALA A 8 -36.93 12.66 0.41
N VAL A 9 -37.69 11.57 0.33
CA VAL A 9 -37.15 10.24 0.00
C VAL A 9 -36.53 10.23 -1.41
N HIS A 10 -37.17 10.83 -2.40
CA HIS A 10 -36.58 10.95 -3.75
C HIS A 10 -35.31 11.78 -3.75
N ALA A 11 -35.30 12.92 -3.04
CA ALA A 11 -34.12 13.77 -2.95
C ALA A 11 -32.94 13.03 -2.30
N VAL A 12 -33.19 12.30 -1.20
CA VAL A 12 -32.17 11.47 -0.54
C VAL A 12 -31.71 10.33 -1.46
N ALA A 13 -32.64 9.64 -2.12
CA ALA A 13 -32.31 8.56 -3.04
C ALA A 13 -31.44 9.03 -4.21
N VAL A 14 -31.72 10.21 -4.78
CA VAL A 14 -30.88 10.82 -5.83
C VAL A 14 -29.52 11.25 -5.27
N LEU A 15 -29.51 11.91 -4.11
CA LEU A 15 -28.31 12.43 -3.47
C LEU A 15 -27.30 11.32 -3.14
N VAL A 16 -27.78 10.12 -2.78
CA VAL A 16 -26.93 8.96 -2.47
C VAL A 16 -26.70 8.09 -3.70
N GLY A 17 -27.75 7.86 -4.50
CA GLY A 17 -27.72 6.96 -5.66
C GLY A 17 -26.79 7.46 -6.75
N LEU A 18 -26.74 8.77 -7.00
CA LEU A 18 -25.91 9.33 -8.07
C LEU A 18 -24.40 9.20 -7.77
N PRO A 19 -23.90 9.53 -6.57
CA PRO A 19 -22.51 9.22 -6.19
C PRO A 19 -22.17 7.74 -6.25
N LEU A 20 -23.07 6.86 -5.78
CA LEU A 20 -22.83 5.41 -5.82
C LEU A 20 -22.75 4.87 -7.26
N ALA A 21 -23.65 5.32 -8.13
CA ALA A 21 -23.62 4.97 -9.55
C ALA A 21 -22.35 5.49 -10.23
N GLY A 22 -21.91 6.71 -9.89
CA GLY A 22 -20.64 7.27 -10.35
C GLY A 22 -19.43 6.46 -9.87
N LEU A 23 -19.42 6.04 -8.61
CA LEU A 23 -18.36 5.21 -8.04
C LEU A 23 -18.30 3.83 -8.72
N LEU A 24 -19.45 3.20 -8.97
CA LEU A 24 -19.54 1.93 -9.70
C LEU A 24 -19.05 2.07 -11.15
N ALA A 25 -19.47 3.13 -11.85
CA ALA A 25 -19.02 3.40 -13.20
C ALA A 25 -17.50 3.60 -13.24
N TYR A 26 -16.96 4.35 -12.27
CA TYR A 26 -15.52 4.54 -12.13
C TYR A 26 -14.79 3.23 -11.86
N ASP A 27 -15.32 2.39 -10.97
CA ASP A 27 -14.73 1.07 -10.67
C ASP A 27 -14.63 0.20 -11.92
N LEU A 28 -15.73 0.06 -12.67
CA LEU A 28 -15.80 -0.77 -13.86
C LEU A 28 -14.84 -0.33 -14.97
N TRP A 29 -14.59 0.98 -15.08
CA TRP A 29 -13.86 1.55 -16.23
C TRP A 29 -12.42 1.92 -15.90
N ALA A 30 -12.13 2.29 -14.65
CA ALA A 30 -10.81 2.77 -14.24
C ALA A 30 -10.05 1.80 -13.34
N VAL A 31 -10.72 1.02 -12.48
CA VAL A 31 -10.04 0.14 -11.52
C VAL A 31 -10.00 -1.30 -12.02
N ARG A 32 -11.18 -1.88 -12.30
CA ARG A 32 -11.35 -3.29 -12.67
C ARG A 32 -10.49 -3.75 -13.85
N PRO A 33 -10.27 -2.95 -14.91
CA PRO A 33 -9.41 -3.36 -16.02
C PRO A 33 -7.96 -3.63 -15.62
N HIS A 34 -7.49 -3.05 -14.52
CA HIS A 34 -6.10 -3.19 -14.05
C HIS A 34 -5.93 -4.25 -12.95
N VAL A 35 -7.02 -4.77 -12.36
CA VAL A 35 -6.95 -5.74 -11.26
C VAL A 35 -6.15 -6.97 -11.63
N ALA A 36 -6.43 -7.58 -12.79
CA ALA A 36 -5.69 -8.76 -13.27
C ALA A 36 -4.18 -8.47 -13.47
N GLY A 37 -3.84 -7.26 -13.90
CA GLY A 37 -2.44 -6.83 -14.01
C GLY A 37 -1.76 -6.71 -12.64
N ILE A 38 -2.47 -6.16 -11.65
CA ILE A 38 -1.97 -6.03 -10.28
C ILE A 38 -1.79 -7.40 -9.63
N GLU A 39 -2.72 -8.33 -9.84
CA GLU A 39 -2.60 -9.72 -9.39
C GLU A 39 -1.42 -10.43 -10.06
N ALA A 40 -1.19 -10.18 -11.35
CA ALA A 40 -0.04 -10.71 -12.06
C ALA A 40 1.30 -10.18 -11.49
N LEU A 41 1.36 -8.91 -11.06
CA LEU A 41 2.53 -8.38 -10.35
C LEU A 41 2.80 -9.14 -9.05
N LEU A 42 1.76 -9.41 -8.27
CA LEU A 42 1.88 -10.18 -7.03
C LEU A 42 2.27 -11.62 -7.29
N ALA A 43 1.74 -12.24 -8.35
CA ALA A 43 2.08 -13.61 -8.73
C ALA A 43 3.54 -13.77 -9.18
N GLN A 44 4.15 -12.70 -9.69
CA GLN A 44 5.56 -12.67 -10.11
C GLN A 44 6.51 -12.23 -8.99
N ALA A 45 6.01 -11.67 -7.89
CA ALA A 45 6.82 -11.24 -6.77
C ALA A 45 7.41 -12.44 -6.00
N ASP A 46 8.48 -12.18 -5.25
CA ASP A 46 9.00 -13.18 -4.30
C ASP A 46 7.86 -13.63 -3.36
N PRO A 47 7.74 -14.94 -3.03
CA PRO A 47 6.61 -15.43 -2.23
C PRO A 47 6.45 -14.73 -0.87
N GLN A 48 7.57 -14.31 -0.26
CA GLN A 48 7.54 -13.58 1.00
C GLN A 48 7.36 -12.07 0.82
N ASP A 49 7.55 -11.53 -0.37
CA ASP A 49 7.06 -10.20 -0.69
C ASP A 49 5.56 -10.23 -1.00
N ALA A 50 5.06 -11.21 -1.77
CA ALA A 50 3.66 -11.35 -2.13
C ALA A 50 2.76 -11.64 -0.91
N SER A 51 3.28 -12.38 0.07
CA SER A 51 2.61 -12.65 1.35
C SER A 51 3.60 -12.49 2.51
N PRO A 52 3.83 -11.24 2.99
CA PRO A 52 4.84 -10.96 4.00
C PRO A 52 4.62 -11.73 5.30
N PRO A 53 5.69 -12.22 5.96
CA PRO A 53 5.58 -12.81 7.29
C PRO A 53 4.97 -11.82 8.29
N ARG A 54 4.28 -12.34 9.31
CA ARG A 54 3.56 -11.50 10.30
C ARG A 54 4.44 -10.43 10.93
N ALA A 55 5.69 -10.76 11.30
CA ALA A 55 6.63 -9.81 11.86
C ALA A 55 6.91 -8.62 10.92
N ILE A 56 6.95 -8.84 9.61
CA ILE A 56 7.10 -7.78 8.61
C ILE A 56 5.82 -6.94 8.53
N ARG A 57 4.63 -7.57 8.53
CA ARG A 57 3.35 -6.85 8.54
C ARG A 57 3.21 -5.95 9.77
N ASP A 58 3.53 -6.46 10.95
CA ASP A 58 3.47 -5.71 12.21
C ASP A 58 4.42 -4.49 12.19
N LEU A 59 5.59 -4.62 11.57
CA LEU A 59 6.53 -3.50 11.35
C LEU A 59 6.03 -2.50 10.31
N ILE A 60 5.37 -2.96 9.23
CA ILE A 60 4.72 -2.09 8.26
C ILE A 60 3.63 -1.27 8.96
N ASP A 61 2.78 -1.90 9.76
CA ASP A 61 1.73 -1.22 10.52
C ASP A 61 2.29 -0.24 11.54
N ALA A 62 3.36 -0.60 12.24
CA ALA A 62 4.07 0.35 13.10
C ALA A 62 4.60 1.56 12.28
N GLY A 63 5.11 1.30 11.08
CA GLY A 63 5.69 2.28 10.15
C GLY A 63 4.71 3.29 9.58
N VAL A 64 3.62 2.78 9.01
CA VAL A 64 2.68 3.54 8.16
C VAL A 64 1.23 3.44 8.62
N GLY A 65 0.93 2.71 9.70
CA GLY A 65 -0.40 2.50 10.25
C GLY A 65 -1.26 1.51 9.46
N SER A 66 -1.15 1.53 8.13
CA SER A 66 -1.79 0.59 7.21
C SER A 66 -1.04 0.60 5.88
N PRO A 67 -0.89 -0.54 5.19
CA PRO A 67 -0.27 -0.57 3.87
C PRO A 67 -1.13 0.12 2.81
N ARG A 68 -2.45 0.28 3.03
CA ARG A 68 -3.42 0.69 2.00
C ARG A 68 -3.04 1.99 1.27
N PRO A 69 -2.76 3.12 1.94
CA PRO A 69 -2.46 4.36 1.22
C PRO A 69 -1.18 4.24 0.38
N HIS A 70 -0.16 3.55 0.91
CA HIS A 70 1.09 3.35 0.19
C HIS A 70 0.92 2.37 -0.98
N ALA A 71 0.26 1.24 -0.77
CA ALA A 71 -0.05 0.27 -1.81
C ALA A 71 -0.87 0.91 -2.94
N THR A 72 -1.89 1.72 -2.62
CA THR A 72 -2.65 2.49 -3.61
C THR A 72 -1.76 3.42 -4.41
N ARG A 73 -0.86 4.17 -3.75
CA ARG A 73 0.06 5.07 -4.46
C ARG A 73 1.02 4.31 -5.37
N LEU A 74 1.53 3.16 -4.94
CA LEU A 74 2.42 2.30 -5.73
C LEU A 74 1.70 1.76 -6.97
N VAL A 75 0.47 1.25 -6.80
CA VAL A 75 -0.38 0.80 -7.91
C VAL A 75 -0.69 1.92 -8.89
N LEU A 76 -1.07 3.11 -8.40
CA LEU A 76 -1.34 4.25 -9.26
C LEU A 76 -0.11 4.72 -10.05
N ASN A 77 1.08 4.66 -9.44
CA ASN A 77 2.34 4.92 -10.14
C ASN A 77 2.63 3.85 -11.20
N HIS A 78 2.27 2.59 -10.95
CA HIS A 78 2.43 1.51 -11.92
C HIS A 78 1.47 1.67 -13.10
N VAL A 79 0.19 1.95 -12.84
CA VAL A 79 -0.87 2.02 -13.86
C VAL A 79 -0.76 3.28 -14.72
N TYR A 80 -0.53 4.44 -14.11
CA TYR A 80 -0.56 5.74 -14.80
C TYR A 80 0.82 6.38 -14.94
N GLY A 81 1.88 5.72 -14.48
CA GLY A 81 3.22 6.30 -14.46
C GLY A 81 3.35 7.47 -13.48
N THR A 82 4.40 8.26 -13.68
CA THR A 82 4.71 9.47 -12.90
C THR A 82 4.44 10.75 -13.68
N GLU A 83 3.75 10.66 -14.83
CA GLU A 83 3.48 11.80 -15.68
C GLU A 83 2.69 12.89 -14.95
N ALA A 84 2.88 14.14 -15.41
CA ALA A 84 2.34 15.34 -14.78
C ALA A 84 0.82 15.46 -14.97
N VAL A 85 0.07 14.65 -14.22
CA VAL A 85 -1.36 14.88 -13.99
C VAL A 85 -1.50 16.02 -12.97
N GLY A 86 -2.50 16.88 -13.13
CA GLY A 86 -2.75 17.97 -12.18
C GLY A 86 -2.92 17.42 -10.74
N ALA A 87 -2.36 18.12 -9.75
CA ALA A 87 -2.34 17.66 -8.35
C ALA A 87 -3.74 17.29 -7.82
N THR A 88 -4.76 18.08 -8.17
CA THR A 88 -6.16 17.80 -7.79
C THR A 88 -6.67 16.48 -8.35
N GLN A 89 -6.39 16.20 -9.63
CA GLN A 89 -6.78 14.94 -10.25
C GLN A 89 -6.02 13.77 -9.62
N ARG A 90 -4.73 13.95 -9.31
CA ARG A 90 -3.94 12.91 -8.64
C ARG A 90 -4.48 12.56 -7.26
N HIS A 91 -4.83 13.57 -6.45
CA HIS A 91 -5.43 13.33 -5.13
C HIS A 91 -6.83 12.70 -5.23
N ALA A 92 -7.64 13.11 -6.21
CA ALA A 92 -8.94 12.49 -6.45
C ALA A 92 -8.81 11.01 -6.85
N GLN A 93 -7.87 10.68 -7.75
CA GLN A 93 -7.56 9.30 -8.13
C GLN A 93 -7.06 8.50 -6.92
N GLU A 94 -6.13 9.05 -6.13
CA GLU A 94 -5.63 8.39 -4.91
C GLU A 94 -6.76 8.08 -3.93
N LEU A 95 -7.66 9.04 -3.71
CA LEU A 95 -8.80 8.86 -2.83
C LEU A 95 -9.78 7.79 -3.34
N LEU A 96 -10.13 7.83 -4.64
CA LEU A 96 -11.03 6.85 -5.27
C LEU A 96 -10.44 5.44 -5.24
N TRP A 97 -9.17 5.29 -5.63
CA TRP A 97 -8.49 4.00 -5.62
C TRP A 97 -8.30 3.47 -4.20
N ARG A 98 -8.06 4.33 -3.21
CA ARG A 98 -7.97 3.90 -1.80
C ARG A 98 -9.29 3.32 -1.29
N MET A 99 -10.43 3.77 -1.80
CA MET A 99 -11.74 3.22 -1.48
C MET A 99 -12.06 1.94 -2.25
N LEU A 100 -11.71 1.88 -3.53
CA LEU A 100 -12.10 0.80 -4.44
C LEU A 100 -11.14 -0.38 -4.45
N LEU A 101 -9.84 -0.16 -4.27
CA LEU A 101 -8.84 -1.23 -4.33
C LEU A 101 -9.10 -2.35 -3.30
N PRO A 102 -9.50 -2.07 -2.04
CA PRO A 102 -9.84 -3.11 -1.06
C PRO A 102 -11.11 -3.91 -1.39
N VAL A 103 -11.90 -3.50 -2.40
CA VAL A 103 -13.04 -4.30 -2.90
C VAL A 103 -12.54 -5.46 -3.77
N HIS A 104 -11.39 -5.29 -4.42
CA HIS A 104 -10.80 -6.28 -5.32
C HIS A 104 -9.62 -7.02 -4.72
N LEU A 105 -8.90 -6.40 -3.78
CA LEU A 105 -7.71 -6.97 -3.15
C LEU A 105 -7.92 -7.14 -1.65
N ASP A 106 -7.55 -8.31 -1.14
CA ASP A 106 -7.53 -8.57 0.29
C ASP A 106 -6.34 -7.86 0.99
N ASP A 107 -6.35 -7.84 2.32
CA ASP A 107 -5.29 -7.19 3.08
C ASP A 107 -3.92 -7.83 2.84
N THR A 108 -3.84 -9.15 2.60
CA THR A 108 -2.58 -9.85 2.30
C THR A 108 -1.99 -9.35 0.99
N GLN A 109 -2.82 -9.19 -0.05
CA GLN A 109 -2.41 -8.61 -1.33
C GLN A 109 -1.97 -7.15 -1.18
N LEU A 110 -2.60 -6.36 -0.31
CA LEU A 110 -2.19 -4.98 -0.04
C LEU A 110 -0.83 -4.89 0.68
N TYR A 111 -0.57 -5.78 1.64
CA TYR A 111 0.80 -5.96 2.18
C TYR A 111 1.76 -6.43 1.10
N GLY A 112 1.31 -7.33 0.23
CA GLY A 112 2.08 -7.86 -0.87
C GLY A 112 2.56 -6.77 -1.82
N LEU A 113 1.67 -5.85 -2.17
CA LEU A 113 1.97 -4.70 -3.02
C LEU A 113 2.94 -3.76 -2.32
N PHE A 114 2.74 -3.49 -1.03
CA PHE A 114 3.68 -2.69 -0.26
C PHE A 114 5.08 -3.32 -0.28
N ALA A 115 5.20 -4.60 0.08
CA ALA A 115 6.49 -5.26 0.21
C ALA A 115 7.20 -5.41 -1.13
N SER A 116 6.51 -5.91 -2.16
CA SER A 116 7.11 -6.17 -3.48
C SER A 116 7.44 -4.91 -4.28
N GLN A 117 6.65 -3.84 -4.15
CA GLN A 117 6.80 -2.64 -4.98
C GLN A 117 7.50 -1.47 -4.26
N SER A 118 7.79 -1.59 -2.96
CA SER A 118 8.55 -0.55 -2.27
C SER A 118 9.98 -0.47 -2.78
N TYR A 119 10.39 0.73 -3.18
CA TYR A 119 11.77 1.01 -3.56
C TYR A 119 12.69 0.89 -2.33
N ASN A 120 13.75 0.09 -2.48
CA ASN A 120 14.68 -0.21 -1.40
C ASN A 120 16.06 0.45 -1.58
N GLY A 121 16.17 1.36 -2.57
CA GLY A 121 17.37 2.15 -2.85
C GLY A 121 18.21 1.66 -4.03
N ILE A 122 17.96 0.45 -4.53
CA ILE A 122 18.56 -0.06 -5.76
C ILE A 122 17.45 -0.58 -6.68
N ASP A 123 16.61 -1.48 -6.16
CA ASP A 123 15.50 -2.11 -6.84
C ASP A 123 14.22 -2.01 -5.98
N THR A 124 13.22 -2.84 -6.26
CA THR A 124 11.98 -2.95 -5.48
C THR A 124 11.91 -4.30 -4.78
N GLY A 125 11.21 -4.37 -3.65
CA GLY A 125 11.00 -5.61 -2.91
C GLY A 125 11.76 -5.66 -1.58
N LEU A 126 11.12 -6.14 -0.52
CA LEU A 126 11.77 -6.34 0.77
C LEU A 126 12.64 -7.59 0.75
N SER A 127 12.19 -8.67 0.08
CA SER A 127 12.97 -9.90 -0.07
C SER A 127 14.29 -9.65 -0.81
N HIS A 128 14.27 -8.85 -1.89
CA HIS A 128 15.49 -8.45 -2.60
C HIS A 128 16.47 -7.68 -1.70
N PHE A 129 15.95 -6.74 -0.90
CA PHE A 129 16.77 -6.01 0.07
C PHE A 129 17.38 -6.94 1.13
N ALA A 130 16.56 -7.79 1.74
CA ALA A 130 16.97 -8.70 2.79
C ALA A 130 18.01 -9.72 2.32
N GLN A 131 17.83 -10.25 1.10
CA GLN A 131 18.78 -11.16 0.48
C GLN A 131 20.11 -10.45 0.19
N ARG A 132 20.08 -9.21 -0.29
CA ARG A 132 21.29 -8.44 -0.61
C ARG A 132 22.06 -8.00 0.63
N GLU A 133 21.37 -7.51 1.65
CA GLU A 133 21.99 -6.95 2.85
C GLU A 133 22.41 -8.03 3.86
N TYR A 134 21.63 -9.12 3.96
CA TYR A 134 21.81 -10.13 5.01
C TYR A 134 21.98 -11.56 4.50
N GLY A 135 21.79 -11.81 3.20
CA GLY A 135 21.80 -13.17 2.65
C GLY A 135 20.64 -14.05 3.15
N LYS A 136 19.53 -13.43 3.58
CA LYS A 136 18.43 -14.10 4.26
C LYS A 136 17.08 -13.80 3.64
N ARG A 137 16.19 -14.77 3.78
CA ARG A 137 14.74 -14.65 3.58
C ARG A 137 14.10 -13.80 4.69
N LEU A 138 12.95 -13.19 4.42
CA LEU A 138 12.24 -12.30 5.36
C LEU A 138 11.83 -13.00 6.66
N ASP A 139 11.46 -14.28 6.61
CA ASP A 139 11.11 -15.09 7.77
C ASP A 139 12.32 -15.52 8.63
N ALA A 140 13.54 -15.42 8.07
CA ALA A 140 14.79 -15.75 8.75
C ALA A 140 15.51 -14.52 9.35
N LEU A 141 14.93 -13.32 9.19
CA LEU A 141 15.49 -12.10 9.74
C LEU A 141 15.34 -12.06 11.25
N SER A 142 16.38 -11.58 11.94
CA SER A 142 16.22 -11.16 13.33
C SER A 142 15.26 -9.96 13.41
N PRO A 143 14.63 -9.68 14.57
CA PRO A 143 13.73 -8.53 14.70
C PRO A 143 14.38 -7.21 14.24
N ARG A 144 15.66 -7.01 14.57
CA ARG A 144 16.43 -5.84 14.13
C ARG A 144 16.63 -5.80 12.62
N GLN A 145 16.98 -6.93 12.00
CA GLN A 145 17.15 -7.01 10.55
C GLN A 145 15.83 -6.74 9.83
N ALA A 146 14.72 -7.31 10.31
CA ALA A 146 13.38 -7.06 9.79
C ALA A 146 12.99 -5.57 9.88
N ALA A 147 13.25 -4.93 11.02
CA ALA A 147 12.97 -3.51 11.21
C ALA A 147 13.80 -2.62 10.28
N LEU A 148 15.08 -2.93 10.08
CA LEU A 148 15.93 -2.22 9.11
C LEU A 148 15.41 -2.40 7.67
N THR A 149 15.02 -3.62 7.30
CA THR A 149 14.44 -3.93 5.99
C THR A 149 13.16 -3.14 5.73
N VAL A 150 12.26 -2.99 6.71
CA VAL A 150 11.06 -2.17 6.55
C VAL A 150 11.40 -0.68 6.57
N ALA A 151 12.30 -0.25 7.45
CA ALA A 151 12.69 1.16 7.62
C ALA A 151 13.31 1.78 6.36
N VAL A 152 14.01 0.99 5.54
CA VAL A 152 14.66 1.51 4.31
C VAL A 152 13.62 2.08 3.33
N THR A 153 12.42 1.50 3.27
CA THR A 153 11.37 1.91 2.30
C THR A 153 10.84 3.32 2.52
N HIS A 154 11.00 3.87 3.73
CA HIS A 154 10.51 5.22 4.06
C HIS A 154 11.32 6.32 3.36
N ALA A 155 12.65 6.16 3.29
CA ALA A 155 13.54 7.15 2.70
C ALA A 155 14.83 6.48 2.20
N PRO A 156 14.74 5.59 1.19
CA PRO A 156 15.81 4.64 0.87
C PRO A 156 17.13 5.32 0.54
N SER A 157 17.12 6.35 -0.31
CA SER A 157 18.34 7.08 -0.67
C SER A 157 18.97 7.84 0.51
N SER A 158 18.16 8.34 1.46
CA SER A 158 18.68 9.02 2.66
C SER A 158 19.21 8.02 3.67
N HIS A 159 18.48 6.93 3.91
CA HIS A 159 18.81 5.92 4.91
C HIS A 159 20.04 5.08 4.51
N LEU A 160 20.26 4.85 3.22
CA LEU A 160 21.46 4.17 2.75
C LEU A 160 22.71 5.04 2.80
N ARG A 161 22.55 6.38 2.75
CA ARG A 161 23.67 7.33 2.92
C ARG A 161 24.01 7.58 4.39
N ASP A 162 23.01 7.51 5.27
CA ASP A 162 23.15 7.77 6.70
C ASP A 162 22.58 6.58 7.50
N ARG A 163 23.49 5.67 7.87
CA ARG A 163 23.12 4.44 8.59
C ARG A 163 22.53 4.72 9.96
N THR A 164 22.96 5.79 10.62
CA THR A 164 22.44 6.19 11.94
C THR A 164 20.95 6.55 11.86
N ARG A 165 20.51 7.25 10.80
CA ARG A 165 19.08 7.52 10.58
C ARG A 165 18.27 6.24 10.34
N LEU A 166 18.82 5.32 9.55
CA LEU A 166 18.17 4.04 9.30
C LEU A 166 18.01 3.24 10.60
N GLU A 167 19.05 3.20 11.42
CA GLU A 167 19.05 2.55 12.72
C GLU A 167 18.02 3.17 13.68
N ALA A 168 18.00 4.50 13.80
CA ALA A 168 17.03 5.21 14.62
C ALA A 168 15.58 4.94 14.17
N ARG A 169 15.34 4.85 12.85
CA ARG A 169 14.02 4.48 12.32
C ARG A 169 13.66 3.04 12.64
N ALA A 170 14.60 2.11 12.55
CA ALA A 170 14.37 0.71 12.93
C ALA A 170 14.09 0.56 14.43
N ASP A 171 14.81 1.29 15.29
CA ASP A 171 14.54 1.32 16.73
C ASP A 171 13.14 1.86 17.03
N TRP A 172 12.74 2.93 16.34
CA TRP A 172 11.38 3.47 16.44
C TRP A 172 10.31 2.45 16.01
N LEU A 173 10.56 1.69 14.94
CA LEU A 173 9.65 0.63 14.49
C LEU A 173 9.51 -0.48 15.52
N LEU A 174 10.62 -0.97 16.08
CA LEU A 174 10.62 -2.02 17.10
C LEU A 174 9.89 -1.61 18.37
N ALA A 175 10.11 -0.37 18.82
CA ALA A 175 9.43 0.18 19.99
C ALA A 175 7.91 0.26 19.78
N ARG A 176 7.48 0.59 18.56
CA ARG A 176 6.07 0.77 18.21
C ARG A 176 5.34 -0.54 17.86
N SER A 177 6.04 -1.54 17.31
CA SER A 177 5.47 -2.86 17.00
C SER A 177 5.42 -3.81 18.19
N GLY A 178 5.89 -3.39 19.37
CA GLY A 178 5.94 -4.23 20.58
C GLY A 178 7.06 -5.28 20.57
N HIS A 179 7.95 -5.25 19.57
CA HIS A 179 9.11 -6.15 19.46
C HIS A 179 10.37 -5.61 20.17
N GLY A 180 10.27 -4.46 20.85
CA GLY A 180 11.35 -3.82 21.60
C GLY A 180 11.44 -4.21 23.08
N ARG A 181 10.81 -5.31 23.50
CA ARG A 181 10.90 -5.85 24.88
C ARG A 181 11.40 -7.28 24.86
#